data_AF-A0A5S9MCJ2-F1
#
_entry.id   AF-A0A5S9MCJ2-F1
#
_cell.length_a   1.000
_cell.length_b   1.000
_cell.length_c   1.000
_cell.angle_alpha   90.00
_cell.angle_beta   90.00
_cell.angle_gamma   90.00
#
_symmetry.space_group_name_H-M   'P 1'
#
loop_
_entity.id
_entity.type
_entity.pdbx_description
1 polymer ?
#
loop_
_entity_poly.entity_id
_entity_poly.type
_entity_poly.pdbx_seq_one_letter_code
_entity_poly.pdbx_strand_id
1 'polypeptide(L)' 'MMFKNVKELVQLTEERNTSISEIMIVQEMEVTGKSREEFFLPDVPQPRSDGAGR' A
#
# COMPACT_ATOMS: atom_id res chain seq x y z
N MET A 1 3.15 -10.26 12.39
CA MET A 1 3.71 -10.08 11.04
C MET A 1 3.22 -11.23 10.18
N MET A 2 2.60 -10.97 9.03
CA MET A 2 1.90 -12.00 8.24
C MET A 2 2.82 -13.03 7.56
N PHE A 3 4.12 -12.71 7.41
CA PHE A 3 5.14 -13.57 6.83
C PHE A 3 6.48 -13.29 7.50
N LYS A 4 7.38 -14.28 7.53
CA LYS A 4 8.71 -14.18 8.16
C LYS A 4 9.84 -13.98 7.17
N ASN A 5 9.61 -14.29 5.90
CA ASN A 5 10.60 -14.22 4.84
C ASN A 5 9.91 -14.09 3.46
N VAL A 6 10.73 -13.85 2.43
CA VAL A 6 10.25 -13.63 1.04
C VAL A 6 9.57 -14.88 0.47
N LYS A 7 10.02 -16.09 0.83
CA LYS A 7 9.41 -17.34 0.34
C LYS A 7 7.96 -17.46 0.83
N GLU A 8 7.72 -17.19 2.11
CA GLU A 8 6.38 -17.20 2.70
C GLU A 8 5.48 -16.11 2.06
N LEU A 9 6.03 -14.92 1.78
CA LEU A 9 5.29 -13.86 1.08
C LEU A 9 4.82 -14.31 -0.31
N VAL A 10 5.71 -14.92 -1.10
CA VAL A 10 5.38 -15.41 -2.46
C VAL A 10 4.31 -16.51 -2.38
N GLN A 11 4.48 -17.48 -1.48
CA GLN A 11 3.47 -18.52 -1.27
C GLN A 11 2.10 -17.94 -0.91
N LEU A 12 2.07 -16.94 -0.03
CA LEU A 12 0.83 -16.27 0.37
C LEU A 12 0.13 -15.57 -0.81
N THR A 13 0.90 -14.96 -1.72
CA THR A 13 0.35 -14.32 -2.92
C THR A 13 -0.24 -15.33 -3.91
N GLU A 14 0.39 -16.49 -4.06
CA GLU A 14 -0.09 -17.58 -4.91
C GLU A 14 -1.36 -18.22 -4.31
N GLU A 15 -1.35 -18.56 -3.02
CA GLU A 15 -2.48 -19.18 -2.32
C GLU A 15 -3.73 -18.30 -2.30
N ARG A 16 -3.55 -16.99 -2.10
CA ARG A 16 -4.66 -16.02 -2.05
C ARG A 16 -5.03 -15.45 -3.41
N ASN A 17 -4.28 -15.81 -4.46
CA ASN A 17 -4.39 -15.25 -5.81
C ASN A 17 -4.48 -13.72 -5.79
N THR A 18 -3.51 -13.09 -5.12
CA THR A 18 -3.47 -11.64 -4.93
C THR A 18 -2.05 -11.10 -5.08
N SER A 19 -1.91 -9.79 -5.31
CA SER A 19 -0.60 -9.16 -5.46
C SER A 19 0.14 -9.01 -4.13
N ILE A 20 1.47 -8.87 -4.20
CA ILE A 20 2.29 -8.48 -3.05
C ILE A 20 1.78 -7.16 -2.46
N SER A 21 1.44 -6.18 -3.30
CA SER A 21 0.92 -4.89 -2.83
C SER A 21 -0.34 -5.03 -2.00
N GLU A 22 -1.25 -5.96 -2.35
CA GLU A 22 -2.44 -6.24 -1.55
C GLU A 22 -2.09 -6.77 -0.17
N ILE A 23 -1.18 -7.75 -0.11
CA ILE A 23 -0.71 -8.32 1.15
C ILE A 23 -0.10 -7.24 2.05
N MET A 24 0.71 -6.36 1.46
CA MET A 24 1.35 -5.27 2.21
C MET A 24 0.35 -4.24 2.73
N ILE A 25 -0.65 -3.85 1.91
CA ILE A 25 -1.70 -2.92 2.33
C ILE A 25 -2.49 -3.50 3.50
N VAL A 26 -2.95 -4.75 3.40
CA VAL A 26 -3.73 -5.40 4.47
C VAL A 26 -2.91 -5.49 5.76
N GLN A 27 -1.65 -5.88 5.68
CA GLN A 27 -0.78 -5.92 6.85
C GLN A 27 -0.64 -4.54 7.50
N GLU A 28 -0.43 -3.49 6.71
CA GLU A 28 -0.25 -2.14 7.24
C GLU A 28 -1.55 -1.60 7.86
N MET A 29 -2.71 -1.92 7.28
CA MET A 29 -4.03 -1.66 7.89
C MET A 29 -4.15 -2.32 9.27
N GLU A 30 -3.73 -3.58 9.42
CA GLU A 30 -3.78 -4.30 10.70
C GLU A 30 -2.81 -3.76 11.76
N VAL A 31 -1.62 -3.31 11.33
CA VAL A 31 -0.57 -2.82 12.24
C VAL A 31 -0.81 -1.38 12.67
N THR A 32 -1.25 -0.52 11.76
CA THR A 32 -1.37 0.93 11.99
C THR A 32 -2.80 1.40 12.22
N GLY A 33 -3.80 0.62 11.80
CA GLY A 33 -5.21 1.02 11.83
C GLY A 33 -5.61 1.99 10.71
N LYS A 34 -4.71 2.29 9.77
CA LYS A 34 -5.03 3.12 8.59
C LYS A 34 -6.09 2.47 7.72
N SER A 35 -6.91 3.29 7.07
CA SER A 35 -7.85 2.84 6.04
C SER A 35 -7.12 2.53 4.73
N ARG A 36 -7.78 1.75 3.87
CA ARG A 36 -7.22 1.34 2.59
C ARG A 36 -6.93 2.54 1.67
N GLU A 37 -7.79 3.55 1.71
CA GLU A 37 -7.73 4.73 0.87
C GLU A 37 -6.49 5.57 1.16
N GLU A 38 -6.05 5.61 2.42
CA GLU A 38 -4.87 6.36 2.85
C GLU A 38 -3.57 5.91 2.16
N PHE A 39 -3.50 4.66 1.67
CA PHE A 39 -2.33 4.15 0.94
C PHE A 39 -2.25 4.60 -0.53
N PHE A 40 -3.35 5.10 -1.07
CA PHE A 40 -3.42 5.59 -2.45
C PHE A 40 -3.46 7.11 -2.52
N LEU A 41 -3.67 7.77 -1.38
CA LEU A 41 -3.58 9.21 -1.26
C LEU A 41 -2.10 9.63 -1.16
N PRO A 42 -1.69 10.72 -1.82
CA PRO A 42 -0.34 11.25 -1.66
C PRO A 42 -0.15 11.79 -0.24
N ASP A 43 1.01 11.51 0.37
CA ASP A 43 1.38 11.97 1.72
C ASP A 43 1.42 13.51 1.86
N VAL A 44 1.41 14.24 0.74
CA VAL A 44 1.48 15.70 0.68
C VAL A 44 0.45 16.20 -0.35
N PRO A 45 -0.30 17.28 -0.07
CA PRO A 45 -1.07 17.95 -1.09
C PRO A 45 -0.13 18.34 -2.24
N GLN A 46 -0.36 17.80 -3.43
CA GLN A 46 0.38 18.24 -4.61
C GLN A 46 0.18 19.74 -4.75
N PRO A 47 1.24 20.57 -4.75
CA PRO A 47 1.08 21.99 -5.03
C PRO A 47 0.37 22.06 -6.38
N ARG A 48 -0.74 22.81 -6.44
CA ARG A 48 -1.34 23.11 -7.72
C ARG A 48 -0.23 23.73 -8.55
N SER A 49 0.08 23.12 -9.69
CA SER A 49 0.77 23.82 -10.76
C SER A 49 -0.22 24.87 -11.26
N ASP A 50 -0.38 25.93 -10.47
CA ASP A 50 -1.02 27.15 -10.89
C ASP A 50 -0.10 27.69 -11.98
N GLY A 51 -0.42 27.33 -13.22
CA GLY A 51 0.06 28.00 -14.41
C GLY A 51 -0.44 29.44 -14.37
N ALA A 52 0.15 30.25 -13.50
CA ALA A 52 0.03 31.68 -13.47
C ALA A 52 1.39 32.23 -13.93
N GLY A 53 1.47 32.59 -15.21
CA GLY A 53 2.54 33.44 -15.70
C GLY A 53 3.09 33.10 -17.08
N ARG A 54 2.25 33.19 -18.11
CA ARG A 54 2.35 34.20 -19.20
C ARG A 54 1.32 33.94 -20.28
#